data_AF-A0A348WIB5-F1
#
_entry.id   AF-A0A348WIB5-F1
#
_cell.length_a   1.000
_cell.length_b   1.000
_cell.length_c   1.000
_cell.angle_alpha   90.00
_cell.angle_beta   90.00
_cell.angle_gamma   90.00
#
_symmetry.space_group_name_H-M   'P 1'
#
loop_
_entity.id
_entity.type
_entity.pdbx_description
1 polymer ?
#
loop_
_entity_poly.entity_id
_entity_poly.type
_entity_poly.pdbx_seq_one_letter_code
_entity_poly.pdbx_strand_id
1 'polypeptide(L)'
;MTQTLDITDRTRLRRSHERGHFDRETINAILDAQPMCSVGYVIDHKPYVTPTLQWREGNHVYWHGSSASRALRNSRDAEVCLTVSILDGFVMARSGMHHSVNSRSVMLFGRAFKVEDPAEKHAKLARFVNGLFPGRYEGLREEHAQDLKATTLLGMEIAEGSAKIRTGPPKDEEADYELPIWAGVIPVTTTVGTPEPDPRNLPGVEMPEHIRKFRL
;
A
#
# COMPACT_ATOMS: atom_id res chain seq x y z
N MET A 1 -20.50 4.27 -10.88
CA MET A 1 -19.17 3.73 -10.53
C MET A 1 -19.28 2.22 -10.55
N THR A 2 -18.40 1.51 -11.25
CA THR A 2 -18.39 0.05 -11.23
C THR A 2 -17.98 -0.41 -9.83
N GLN A 3 -18.77 -1.30 -9.22
CA GLN A 3 -18.45 -1.88 -7.91
C GLN A 3 -17.27 -2.87 -8.00
N THR A 4 -16.86 -3.25 -9.20
CA THR A 4 -15.86 -4.28 -9.49
C THR A 4 -14.88 -3.75 -10.53
N LEU A 5 -13.61 -4.14 -10.40
CA LEU A 5 -12.58 -3.87 -11.41
C LEU A 5 -12.74 -4.74 -12.65
N ASP A 6 -12.11 -4.31 -13.74
CA ASP A 6 -12.08 -5.06 -14.98
C ASP A 6 -11.25 -6.35 -14.82
N ILE A 7 -11.90 -7.48 -15.09
CA ILE A 7 -11.25 -8.80 -15.10
C ILE A 7 -10.72 -9.05 -16.51
N THR A 8 -9.43 -8.83 -16.70
CA THR A 8 -8.73 -9.05 -17.96
C THR A 8 -7.97 -10.39 -17.92
N ASP A 9 -7.40 -10.79 -19.06
CA ASP A 9 -6.49 -11.94 -19.09
C ASP A 9 -5.24 -11.73 -18.22
N ARG A 10 -4.85 -10.47 -18.00
CA ARG A 10 -3.73 -10.06 -17.14
C ARG A 10 -4.08 -10.15 -15.65
N THR A 11 -5.32 -9.83 -15.27
CA THR A 11 -5.73 -9.77 -13.84
C THR A 11 -6.46 -11.01 -13.34
N ARG A 12 -6.97 -11.88 -14.22
CA ARG A 12 -7.63 -13.12 -13.81
C ARG A 12 -6.67 -14.04 -13.05
N LEU A 13 -7.00 -14.33 -11.79
CA LEU A 13 -6.24 -15.28 -10.98
C LEU A 13 -6.37 -16.69 -11.55
N ARG A 14 -5.23 -17.39 -11.68
CA ARG A 14 -5.17 -18.79 -12.14
C ARG A 14 -4.99 -19.78 -10.99
N ARG A 15 -4.09 -19.48 -10.04
CA ARG A 15 -3.82 -20.34 -8.87
C ARG A 15 -4.51 -19.83 -7.62
N SER A 16 -5.19 -20.70 -6.89
CA SER A 16 -6.01 -20.35 -5.72
C SER A 16 -6.96 -19.18 -6.03
N HIS A 17 -7.70 -19.30 -7.13
CA HIS A 17 -8.56 -18.24 -7.66
C HIS A 17 -9.75 -17.95 -6.74
N GLU A 18 -10.15 -18.91 -5.89
CA GLU A 18 -11.16 -18.76 -4.84
C GLU A 18 -10.78 -17.71 -3.79
N ARG A 19 -9.51 -17.31 -3.74
CA ARG A 19 -8.97 -16.24 -2.88
C ARG A 19 -8.97 -14.87 -3.56
N GLY A 20 -9.39 -14.80 -4.81
CA GLY A 20 -9.36 -13.59 -5.63
C GLY A 20 -10.56 -12.70 -5.35
N HIS A 21 -10.31 -11.42 -5.20
CA HIS A 21 -11.33 -10.38 -5.04
C HIS A 21 -11.12 -9.30 -6.10
N PHE A 22 -12.22 -8.82 -6.67
CA PHE A 22 -12.22 -7.79 -7.72
C PHE A 22 -13.12 -6.60 -7.36
N ASP A 23 -13.89 -6.70 -6.28
CA ASP A 23 -14.73 -5.62 -5.80
C ASP A 23 -13.90 -4.46 -5.23
N ARG A 24 -14.37 -3.23 -5.47
CA ARG A 24 -13.73 -1.99 -5.02
C ARG A 24 -13.65 -1.91 -3.51
N GLU A 25 -14.64 -2.46 -2.79
CA GLU A 25 -14.67 -2.43 -1.32
C GLU A 25 -13.45 -3.14 -0.73
N THR A 26 -13.22 -4.39 -1.12
CA THR A 26 -12.08 -5.19 -0.65
C THR A 26 -10.75 -4.56 -1.05
N ILE A 27 -10.63 -4.09 -2.29
CA ILE A 27 -9.40 -3.47 -2.80
C ILE A 27 -9.09 -2.17 -2.06
N ASN A 28 -10.09 -1.32 -1.87
CA ASN A 28 -9.93 -0.07 -1.13
C ASN A 28 -9.58 -0.34 0.33
N ALA A 29 -10.20 -1.33 0.98
CA ALA A 29 -9.87 -1.68 2.36
C ALA A 29 -8.41 -2.12 2.53
N ILE A 30 -7.82 -2.81 1.55
CA ILE A 30 -6.39 -3.19 1.60
C ILE A 30 -5.49 -1.98 1.35
N LEU A 31 -5.82 -1.12 0.38
CA LEU A 31 -5.07 0.12 0.12
C LEU A 31 -5.11 1.05 1.34
N ASP A 32 -6.26 1.19 1.98
CA ASP A 32 -6.43 2.09 3.13
C ASP A 32 -5.73 1.56 4.38
N ALA A 33 -5.56 0.24 4.52
CA ALA A 33 -4.92 -0.39 5.68
C ALA A 33 -3.38 -0.42 5.61
N GLN A 34 -2.76 -0.07 4.48
CA GLN A 34 -1.32 -0.14 4.31
C GLN A 34 -0.81 0.98 3.40
N PRO A 35 -0.21 2.04 3.99
CA PRO A 35 0.29 3.15 3.21
C PRO A 35 1.55 2.82 2.41
N MET A 36 2.31 1.77 2.75
CA MET A 36 3.48 1.37 1.97
C MET A 36 3.11 0.48 0.79
N CYS A 37 3.60 0.81 -0.40
CA CYS A 37 3.43 0.01 -1.60
C CYS A 37 4.76 -0.23 -2.32
N SER A 38 4.73 -1.10 -3.32
CA SER A 38 5.80 -1.35 -4.28
C SER A 38 5.31 -0.99 -5.67
N VAL A 39 6.00 -0.09 -6.37
CA VAL A 39 5.68 0.29 -7.75
C VAL A 39 6.68 -0.35 -8.71
N GLY A 40 6.18 -1.23 -9.56
CA GLY A 40 6.88 -1.86 -10.67
C GLY A 40 6.83 -1.00 -11.93
N TYR A 41 7.97 -0.79 -12.56
CA TYR A 41 8.12 -0.06 -13.83
C TYR A 41 9.31 -0.61 -14.63
N VAL A 42 9.47 -0.17 -15.88
CA VAL A 42 10.52 -0.65 -16.78
C VAL A 42 11.48 0.47 -17.15
N ILE A 43 12.78 0.19 -17.15
CA ILE A 43 13.81 1.05 -17.76
C ILE A 43 14.69 0.18 -18.65
N ASP A 44 14.87 0.56 -19.91
CA ASP A 44 15.68 -0.19 -20.89
C ASP A 44 15.31 -1.68 -20.94
N HIS A 45 14.00 -1.98 -20.98
CA HIS A 45 13.43 -3.33 -20.95
C HIS A 45 13.71 -4.16 -19.67
N LYS A 46 14.27 -3.54 -18.61
CA LYS A 46 14.54 -4.20 -17.34
C LYS A 46 13.49 -3.81 -16.29
N PRO A 47 12.95 -4.77 -15.51
CA PRO A 47 11.98 -4.47 -14.47
C PRO A 47 12.68 -3.88 -13.23
N TYR A 48 12.07 -2.84 -12.68
CA TYR A 48 12.45 -2.23 -11.41
C TYR A 48 11.24 -2.22 -10.49
N VAL A 49 11.48 -2.29 -9.19
CA VAL A 49 10.45 -2.16 -8.16
C VAL A 49 10.94 -1.19 -7.10
N THR A 50 10.19 -0.12 -6.86
CA THR A 50 10.53 0.89 -5.85
C THR A 50 9.49 0.90 -4.74
N PRO A 51 9.90 0.72 -3.47
CA PRO A 51 9.00 0.92 -2.34
C PRO A 51 8.73 2.42 -2.15
N THR A 52 7.47 2.79 -1.89
CA THR A 52 7.06 4.17 -1.64
C THR A 52 5.78 4.21 -0.81
N LEU A 53 5.35 5.40 -0.40
CA LEU A 53 4.05 5.61 0.22
C LEU A 53 2.99 5.86 -0.85
N GLN A 54 1.81 5.31 -0.62
CA GLN A 54 0.61 5.55 -1.41
C GLN A 54 -0.53 6.05 -0.53
N TRP A 55 -1.45 6.75 -1.17
CA TRP A 55 -2.76 7.02 -0.61
C TRP A 55 -3.81 6.98 -1.70
N ARG A 56 -5.04 6.69 -1.30
CA ARG A 56 -6.19 6.60 -2.19
C ARG A 56 -7.08 7.83 -2.06
N GLU A 57 -7.56 8.34 -3.19
CA GLU A 57 -8.65 9.33 -3.22
C GLU A 57 -9.67 8.94 -4.29
N GLY A 58 -10.89 8.62 -3.86
CA GLY A 58 -11.94 8.15 -4.76
C GLY A 58 -11.50 6.92 -5.56
N ASN A 59 -11.40 7.10 -6.88
CA ASN A 59 -11.02 6.06 -7.85
C ASN A 59 -9.54 6.06 -8.24
N HIS A 60 -8.71 6.81 -7.54
CA HIS A 60 -7.28 6.91 -7.85
C HIS A 60 -6.43 6.53 -6.65
N VAL A 61 -5.26 5.98 -6.95
CA VAL A 61 -4.14 5.83 -6.03
C VAL A 61 -3.04 6.79 -6.46
N TYR A 62 -2.39 7.42 -5.48
CA TYR A 62 -1.35 8.41 -5.70
C TYR A 62 -0.09 8.04 -4.93
N TRP A 63 1.06 8.47 -5.46
CA TRP A 63 2.36 8.39 -4.78
C TRP A 63 3.20 9.59 -5.20
N HIS A 64 4.20 9.93 -4.39
CA HIS A 64 5.06 11.09 -4.66
C HIS A 64 6.53 10.78 -4.40
N GLY A 65 7.39 11.73 -4.76
CA GLY A 65 8.82 11.68 -4.46
C GLY A 65 9.56 12.84 -5.11
N SER A 66 10.89 12.77 -5.12
CA SER A 66 11.72 13.83 -5.71
C SER A 66 11.41 14.02 -7.20
N SER A 67 11.37 15.26 -7.66
CA SER A 67 11.29 15.60 -9.09
C SER A 67 12.52 15.13 -9.88
N ALA A 68 13.64 14.88 -9.20
CA ALA A 68 14.84 14.25 -9.75
C ALA A 68 14.81 12.71 -9.69
N SER A 69 13.71 12.09 -9.23
CA SER A 69 13.60 10.63 -9.14
C SER A 69 13.62 9.97 -10.52
N ARG A 70 14.56 9.04 -10.72
CA ARG A 70 14.59 8.19 -11.92
C ARG A 70 13.35 7.30 -12.01
N ALA A 71 12.86 6.78 -10.87
CA ALA A 71 11.66 5.97 -10.82
C ALA A 71 10.45 6.76 -11.36
N LEU A 72 10.16 7.94 -10.78
CA LEU A 72 9.01 8.74 -11.18
C LEU A 72 9.09 9.21 -12.64
N ARG A 73 10.28 9.53 -13.16
CA ARG A 73 10.44 9.88 -14.58
C ARG A 73 10.09 8.74 -15.52
N ASN A 74 10.39 7.49 -15.16
CA ASN A 74 10.10 6.32 -15.99
C ASN A 74 8.72 5.71 -15.73
N SER A 75 8.08 6.08 -14.61
CA SER A 75 6.69 5.74 -14.33
C SER A 75 5.70 6.74 -14.94
N ARG A 76 6.09 8.01 -15.10
CA ARG A 76 5.23 9.04 -15.69
C ARG A 76 4.81 8.64 -17.10
N ASP A 77 3.51 8.73 -17.38
CA ASP A 77 2.94 8.48 -18.70
C ASP A 77 3.35 7.09 -19.23
N ALA A 78 3.41 6.10 -18.33
CA ALA A 78 3.84 4.73 -18.60
C ALA A 78 2.97 3.71 -17.84
N GLU A 79 2.90 2.49 -18.36
CA GLU A 79 2.31 1.36 -17.65
C GLU A 79 3.14 1.04 -16.40
N VAL A 80 2.46 0.94 -15.26
CA VAL A 80 3.05 0.54 -13.98
C VAL A 80 2.22 -0.55 -13.33
N CYS A 81 2.83 -1.25 -12.37
CA CYS A 81 2.14 -2.16 -11.47
C CYS A 81 2.33 -1.67 -10.03
N LEU A 82 1.26 -1.25 -9.36
CA LEU A 82 1.29 -0.90 -7.94
C LEU A 82 0.83 -2.09 -7.11
N THR A 83 1.67 -2.53 -6.19
CA THR A 83 1.39 -3.66 -5.29
C THR A 83 1.38 -3.20 -3.84
N VAL A 84 0.32 -3.56 -3.10
CA VAL A 84 0.24 -3.46 -1.64
C VAL A 84 0.12 -4.87 -1.07
N SER A 85 0.88 -5.17 0.00
CA SER A 85 0.89 -6.48 0.65
C SER A 85 0.94 -6.32 2.17
N ILE A 86 0.14 -7.12 2.87
CA ILE A 86 0.06 -7.15 4.34
C ILE A 86 0.20 -8.60 4.79
N LEU A 87 1.16 -8.87 5.67
CA LEU A 87 1.34 -10.17 6.32
C LEU A 87 0.51 -10.21 7.60
N ASP A 88 -0.45 -11.13 7.66
CA ASP A 88 -1.36 -11.27 8.80
C ASP A 88 -1.04 -12.51 9.66
N GLY A 89 -0.21 -13.45 9.19
CA GLY A 89 0.27 -14.55 10.01
C GLY A 89 1.02 -15.66 9.26
N PHE A 90 1.83 -16.43 9.96
CA PHE A 90 2.43 -17.65 9.44
C PHE A 90 1.51 -18.83 9.68
N VAL A 91 1.26 -19.62 8.65
CA VAL A 91 0.45 -20.83 8.77
C VAL A 91 1.35 -22.06 8.82
N MET A 92 1.27 -22.73 9.96
CA MET A 92 2.12 -23.83 10.37
C MET A 92 1.35 -25.13 10.16
N ALA A 93 1.64 -25.83 9.07
CA ALA A 93 1.02 -27.10 8.72
C ALA A 93 1.85 -28.28 9.26
N ARG A 94 1.33 -29.50 9.15
CA ARG A 94 2.05 -30.72 9.56
C ARG A 94 3.03 -31.19 8.49
N SER A 95 2.72 -30.91 7.23
CA SER A 95 3.60 -31.11 6.09
C SER A 95 4.34 -29.84 5.71
N GLY A 96 5.64 -29.96 5.42
CA GLY A 96 6.49 -28.86 4.95
C GLY A 96 5.93 -28.14 3.71
N MET A 97 5.21 -28.88 2.86
CA MET A 97 4.63 -28.37 1.61
C MET A 97 3.31 -27.59 1.81
N HIS A 98 2.70 -27.70 3.00
CA HIS A 98 1.44 -27.06 3.35
C HIS A 98 1.60 -25.80 4.22
N HIS A 99 2.85 -25.47 4.61
CA HIS A 99 3.16 -24.16 5.17
C HIS A 99 2.73 -23.03 4.24
N SER A 100 2.24 -21.94 4.82
CA SER A 100 1.78 -20.79 4.06
C SER A 100 1.75 -19.53 4.92
N VAL A 101 1.15 -18.46 4.42
CA VAL A 101 0.92 -17.22 5.17
C VAL A 101 -0.53 -16.76 5.04
N ASN A 102 -1.11 -16.28 6.13
CA ASN A 102 -2.29 -15.43 6.05
C ASN A 102 -1.83 -14.04 5.62
N SER A 103 -2.47 -13.51 4.58
CA SER A 103 -2.05 -12.24 3.97
C SER A 103 -3.19 -11.63 3.16
N ARG A 104 -3.09 -10.33 2.96
CA ARG A 104 -3.92 -9.55 2.04
C ARG A 104 -3.00 -8.82 1.07
N SER A 105 -3.30 -8.88 -0.22
CA SER A 105 -2.57 -8.09 -1.20
C SER A 105 -3.48 -7.56 -2.30
N VAL A 106 -3.05 -6.46 -2.91
CA VAL A 106 -3.64 -5.83 -4.09
C VAL A 106 -2.55 -5.64 -5.12
N MET A 107 -2.81 -6.01 -6.37
CA MET A 107 -2.03 -5.63 -7.54
C MET A 107 -2.91 -4.82 -8.49
N LEU A 108 -2.50 -3.59 -8.78
CA LEU A 108 -3.16 -2.68 -9.72
C LEU A 108 -2.27 -2.42 -10.93
N PHE A 109 -2.86 -2.45 -12.11
CA PHE A 109 -2.21 -2.12 -13.36
C PHE A 109 -2.84 -0.88 -13.97
N GLY A 110 -2.02 -0.07 -14.60
CA GLY A 110 -2.52 1.07 -15.36
C GLY A 110 -1.42 2.02 -15.78
N ARG A 111 -1.82 2.99 -16.59
CA ARG A 111 -0.97 4.07 -17.03
C ARG A 111 -0.94 5.16 -15.96
N ALA A 112 0.22 5.39 -15.36
CA ALA A 112 0.37 6.49 -14.41
C ALA A 112 0.37 7.84 -15.13
N PHE A 113 -0.20 8.85 -14.50
CA PHE A 113 -0.19 10.24 -14.98
C PHE A 113 0.44 11.15 -13.93
N LYS A 114 1.01 12.27 -14.37
CA LYS A 114 1.53 13.31 -13.47
C LYS A 114 0.41 14.30 -13.15
N VAL A 115 0.28 14.68 -11.88
CA VAL A 115 -0.56 15.83 -11.49
C VAL A 115 0.22 17.10 -11.80
N GLU A 116 -0.21 17.81 -12.84
CA GLU A 116 0.47 18.99 -13.37
C GLU A 116 0.00 20.28 -12.68
N ASP A 117 -1.29 20.39 -12.35
CA ASP A 117 -1.84 21.59 -11.74
C ASP A 117 -1.25 21.80 -10.32
N PRO A 118 -0.61 22.96 -10.05
CA PRO A 118 0.02 23.20 -8.77
C PRO A 118 -0.94 23.20 -7.58
N ALA A 119 -2.18 23.68 -7.76
CA ALA A 119 -3.16 23.74 -6.69
C ALA A 119 -3.72 22.35 -6.38
N GLU A 120 -4.01 21.55 -7.41
CA GLU A 120 -4.39 20.15 -7.26
C GLU A 120 -3.29 19.34 -6.57
N LYS A 121 -2.03 19.52 -7.01
CA LYS A 121 -0.89 18.85 -6.39
C LYS A 121 -0.73 19.21 -4.92
N HIS A 122 -0.84 20.49 -4.57
CA HIS A 122 -0.80 20.96 -3.19
C HIS A 122 -1.92 20.31 -2.36
N ALA A 123 -3.16 20.36 -2.84
CA ALA A 123 -4.31 19.76 -2.17
C ALA A 123 -4.14 18.24 -1.96
N LYS A 124 -3.56 17.52 -2.93
CA LYS A 124 -3.29 16.08 -2.82
C LYS A 124 -2.18 15.75 -1.84
N LEU A 125 -1.11 16.56 -1.78
CA LEU A 125 -0.05 16.40 -0.78
C LEU A 125 -0.57 16.70 0.64
N ALA A 126 -1.42 17.71 0.80
CA ALA A 126 -2.11 17.99 2.07
C ALA A 126 -2.98 16.80 2.49
N ARG A 127 -3.76 16.24 1.56
CA ARG A 127 -4.58 15.03 1.79
C ARG A 127 -3.73 13.81 2.14
N PHE A 128 -2.59 13.62 1.51
CA PHE A 128 -1.64 12.57 1.88
C PHE A 128 -1.21 12.70 3.34
N VAL A 129 -0.76 13.90 3.75
CA VAL A 129 -0.32 14.14 5.13
C VAL A 129 -1.46 13.93 6.11
N ASN A 130 -2.64 14.48 5.87
CA ASN A 130 -3.78 14.34 6.77
C ASN A 130 -4.42 12.95 6.74
N GLY A 131 -4.30 12.22 5.65
CA GLY A 131 -4.75 10.83 5.54
C GLY A 131 -3.89 9.91 6.40
N LEU A 132 -2.56 10.12 6.41
CA LEU A 132 -1.65 9.39 7.29
C LEU A 132 -1.68 9.91 8.73
N PHE A 133 -1.77 11.22 8.91
CA PHE A 133 -1.62 11.88 10.21
C PHE A 133 -2.75 12.90 10.37
N PRO A 134 -3.95 12.47 10.79
CA PRO A 134 -5.10 13.34 10.91
C PRO A 134 -4.82 14.59 11.76
N GLY A 135 -5.05 15.78 11.18
CA GLY A 135 -4.84 17.08 11.84
C GLY A 135 -3.37 17.51 11.96
N ARG A 136 -2.45 16.81 11.28
CA ARG A 136 -1.03 17.15 11.29
C ARG A 136 -0.74 18.34 10.42
N TYR A 137 -1.35 18.41 9.25
CA TYR A 137 -0.96 19.33 8.19
C TYR A 137 -1.12 20.80 8.60
N GLU A 138 -2.20 21.12 9.31
CA GLU A 138 -2.53 22.49 9.75
C GLU A 138 -1.56 23.02 10.83
N GLY A 139 -0.84 22.13 11.52
CA GLY A 139 0.17 22.49 12.52
C GLY A 139 1.58 22.61 11.95
N LEU A 140 1.77 22.42 10.64
CA LEU A 140 3.06 22.54 9.98
C LEU A 140 3.31 23.98 9.51
N ARG A 141 4.58 24.30 9.24
CA ARG A 141 4.90 25.53 8.50
C ARG A 141 4.25 25.50 7.11
N GLU A 142 3.97 26.67 6.56
CA GLU A 142 3.60 26.80 5.15
C GLU A 142 4.70 26.23 4.24
N GLU A 143 4.30 25.64 3.11
CA GLU A 143 5.24 25.19 2.10
C GLU A 143 5.94 26.37 1.44
N HIS A 144 7.24 26.22 1.20
CA HIS A 144 7.94 27.08 0.27
C HIS A 144 7.61 26.64 -1.16
N ALA A 145 7.61 27.58 -2.11
CA ALA A 145 7.42 27.25 -3.53
C ALA A 145 8.40 26.18 -4.04
N GLN A 146 9.61 26.12 -3.45
CA GLN A 146 10.62 25.11 -3.77
C GLN A 146 10.24 23.70 -3.31
N ASP A 147 9.50 23.54 -2.20
CA ASP A 147 9.04 22.24 -1.71
C ASP A 147 8.15 21.57 -2.76
N LEU A 148 7.17 22.32 -3.28
CA LEU A 148 6.31 21.87 -4.37
C LEU A 148 7.10 21.62 -5.65
N LYS A 149 8.03 22.49 -6.03
CA LYS A 149 8.85 22.31 -7.25
C LYS A 149 9.76 21.07 -7.17
N ALA A 150 10.28 20.75 -5.99
CA ALA A 150 11.15 19.61 -5.75
C ALA A 150 10.39 18.26 -5.68
N THR A 151 9.06 18.29 -5.70
CA THR A 151 8.22 17.10 -5.56
C THR A 151 7.58 16.75 -6.89
N THR A 152 7.51 15.48 -7.26
CA THR A 152 6.65 14.97 -8.34
C THR A 152 5.59 14.08 -7.71
N LEU A 153 4.35 14.21 -8.17
CA LEU A 153 3.21 13.43 -7.71
C LEU A 153 2.60 12.74 -8.94
N LEU A 154 2.48 11.42 -8.84
CA LEU A 154 1.86 10.58 -9.85
C LEU A 154 0.55 10.00 -9.31
N GLY A 155 -0.40 9.80 -10.21
CA GLY A 155 -1.66 9.11 -9.95
C GLY A 155 -1.89 7.97 -10.93
N MET A 156 -2.73 7.02 -10.54
CA MET A 156 -3.20 5.94 -11.39
C MET A 156 -4.65 5.63 -11.03
N GLU A 157 -5.49 5.41 -12.05
CA GLU A 157 -6.87 4.98 -11.85
C GLU A 157 -6.90 3.54 -11.32
N ILE A 158 -7.78 3.28 -10.37
CA ILE A 158 -8.03 1.94 -9.82
C ILE A 158 -9.14 1.29 -10.66
N ALA A 159 -8.80 0.91 -11.88
CA ALA A 159 -9.72 0.33 -12.86
C ALA A 159 -9.40 -1.14 -13.19
N GLU A 160 -8.11 -1.49 -13.25
CA GLU A 160 -7.66 -2.85 -13.56
C GLU A 160 -6.74 -3.39 -12.45
N GLY A 161 -7.10 -4.53 -11.88
CA GLY A 161 -6.31 -5.16 -10.84
C GLY A 161 -6.99 -6.36 -10.20
N SER A 162 -6.38 -6.88 -9.16
CA SER A 162 -6.96 -7.92 -8.33
C SER A 162 -6.44 -7.85 -6.89
N ALA A 163 -7.29 -8.22 -5.95
CA ALA A 163 -6.89 -8.54 -4.58
C ALA A 163 -6.77 -10.05 -4.39
N LYS A 164 -5.89 -10.47 -3.49
CA LYS A 164 -5.79 -11.86 -3.05
C LYS A 164 -5.71 -11.94 -1.53
N ILE A 165 -6.59 -12.73 -0.93
CA ILE A 165 -6.70 -12.83 0.52
C ILE A 165 -6.59 -14.29 0.97
N ARG A 166 -5.76 -14.54 1.98
CA ARG A 166 -5.73 -15.82 2.68
C ARG A 166 -5.88 -15.58 4.17
N THR A 167 -6.85 -16.25 4.78
CA THR A 167 -7.08 -16.32 6.22
C THR A 167 -7.29 -17.79 6.64
N GLY A 168 -7.31 -18.03 7.95
CA GLY A 168 -7.67 -19.31 8.53
C GLY A 168 -6.50 -20.28 8.79
N PRO A 169 -6.84 -21.53 9.18
CA PRO A 169 -5.88 -22.55 9.62
C PRO A 169 -5.09 -23.19 8.44
N PRO A 170 -4.08 -24.04 8.73
CA PRO A 170 -3.49 -24.93 7.72
C PRO A 170 -4.54 -25.88 7.13
N LYS A 171 -4.27 -26.37 5.92
CA LYS A 171 -5.04 -27.41 5.23
C LYS A 171 -4.07 -28.55 4.92
N ASP A 172 -4.03 -29.55 5.80
CA ASP A 172 -3.19 -30.74 5.65
C ASP A 172 -3.92 -31.83 4.85
N GLU A 173 -3.21 -32.89 4.46
CA GLU A 173 -3.88 -34.10 3.94
C GLU A 173 -4.54 -34.86 5.08
N GLU A 174 -5.59 -35.65 4.81
CA GLU A 174 -6.35 -36.33 5.86
C GLU A 174 -5.46 -37.23 6.74
N ALA A 175 -4.53 -37.96 6.14
CA ALA A 175 -3.61 -38.84 6.86
C ALA A 175 -2.63 -38.08 7.78
N ASP A 176 -2.32 -36.81 7.48
CA ASP A 176 -1.39 -36.02 8.29
C ASP A 176 -2.01 -35.66 9.65
N TYR A 177 -3.34 -35.61 9.78
CA TYR A 177 -4.01 -35.25 11.04
C TYR A 177 -3.79 -36.28 12.15
N GLU A 178 -3.40 -37.51 11.82
CA GLU A 178 -3.04 -38.56 12.78
C GLU A 178 -1.59 -38.42 13.29
N LEU A 179 -0.76 -37.60 12.64
CA LEU A 179 0.63 -37.38 13.04
C LEU A 179 0.69 -36.50 14.31
N PRO A 180 1.57 -36.81 15.28
CA PRO A 180 1.74 -36.03 16.51
C PRO A 180 2.57 -34.75 16.27
N ILE A 181 2.19 -33.96 15.26
CA ILE A 181 2.85 -32.72 14.84
C ILE A 181 1.92 -31.55 15.12
N TRP A 182 2.43 -30.52 15.80
CA TRP A 182 1.66 -29.31 16.07
C TRP A 182 1.42 -28.52 14.77
N ALA A 183 0.19 -28.04 14.61
CA ALA A 183 -0.22 -27.21 13.49
C ALA A 183 -1.09 -26.05 13.98
N GLY A 184 -1.00 -24.89 13.31
CA GLY A 184 -1.70 -23.70 13.75
C GLY A 184 -1.34 -22.46 12.94
N VAL A 185 -1.61 -21.29 13.52
CA VAL A 185 -1.28 -19.99 12.94
C VAL A 185 -0.51 -19.19 13.98
N ILE A 186 0.58 -18.55 13.56
CA ILE A 186 1.28 -17.53 14.34
C ILE A 186 0.84 -16.18 13.77
N PRO A 187 -0.09 -15.46 14.42
CA PRO A 187 -0.57 -14.18 13.92
C PRO A 187 0.56 -13.14 13.85
N VAL A 188 0.55 -12.31 12.81
CA VAL A 188 1.46 -11.18 12.64
C VAL A 188 0.62 -9.91 12.61
N THR A 189 0.98 -8.94 13.43
CA THR A 189 0.32 -7.63 13.49
C THR A 189 1.35 -6.52 13.41
N THR A 190 0.99 -5.42 12.76
CA THR A 190 1.79 -4.19 12.80
C THR A 190 1.35 -3.38 14.01
N THR A 191 2.29 -2.92 14.81
CA THR A 191 2.02 -2.09 15.99
C THR A 191 2.74 -0.75 15.87
N VAL A 192 2.08 0.30 16.31
CA VAL A 192 2.65 1.65 16.39
C VAL A 192 3.34 1.79 17.74
N GLY A 193 4.63 2.11 17.74
CA GLY A 193 5.40 2.36 18.96
C GLY A 193 5.11 3.71 19.61
N THR A 194 5.71 3.95 20.78
CA THR A 194 5.67 5.26 21.45
C THR A 194 6.38 6.30 20.58
N PRO A 195 5.78 7.48 20.30
CA PRO A 195 6.45 8.54 19.55
C PRO A 195 7.75 8.99 20.22
N GLU A 196 8.83 9.05 19.44
CA GLU A 196 10.14 9.53 19.88
C GLU A 196 10.32 11.00 19.49
N PRO A 197 10.49 11.95 20.44
CA PRO A 197 10.64 13.37 20.12
C PRO A 197 12.00 13.65 19.47
N ASP A 198 12.02 14.57 18.50
CA ASP A 198 13.27 15.10 17.94
C ASP A 198 14.09 15.78 19.08
N PRO A 199 15.36 15.40 19.30
CA PRO A 199 16.22 16.02 20.30
C PRO A 199 16.47 17.53 20.05
N ARG A 200 16.13 18.05 18.86
CA ARG A 200 16.22 19.47 18.50
C ARG A 200 14.93 20.24 18.72
N ASN A 201 13.87 19.62 19.25
CA ASN A 201 12.66 20.34 19.63
C ASN A 201 13.00 21.50 20.57
N LEU A 202 12.38 22.65 20.34
CA LEU A 202 12.54 23.80 21.23
C LEU A 202 12.00 23.46 22.64
N PRO A 203 12.60 24.01 23.71
CA PRO A 203 12.07 23.85 25.06
C PRO A 203 10.59 24.27 25.13
N GLY A 204 9.76 23.43 25.77
CA GLY A 204 8.33 23.70 25.95
C GLY A 204 7.43 23.34 24.77
N VAL A 205 7.98 22.86 23.65
CA VAL A 205 7.15 22.33 22.55
C VAL A 205 6.57 20.98 22.96
N GLU A 206 5.27 20.96 23.22
CA GLU A 206 4.55 19.73 23.56
C GLU A 206 4.19 18.93 22.30
N MET A 207 4.27 17.60 22.42
CA MET A 207 3.76 16.70 21.40
C MET A 207 2.24 16.88 21.23
N PRO A 208 1.73 17.14 20.00
CA PRO A 208 0.30 17.25 19.74
C PRO A 208 -0.48 15.97 20.08
N GLU A 209 -1.72 16.14 20.54
CA GLU A 209 -2.57 15.03 20.98
C GLU A 209 -2.87 14.02 19.85
N HIS A 210 -3.02 14.48 18.61
CA HIS A 210 -3.25 13.60 17.46
C HIS A 210 -2.05 12.67 17.17
N ILE A 211 -0.82 13.08 17.54
CA ILE A 211 0.37 12.23 17.44
C ILE A 211 0.42 11.22 18.59
N ARG A 212 0.08 11.64 19.83
CA ARG A 212 -0.03 10.72 20.99
C ARG A 212 -1.04 9.59 20.75
N LYS A 213 -2.12 9.91 20.03
CA LYS A 213 -3.21 8.98 19.70
C LYS A 213 -3.09 8.36 18.31
N PHE A 214 -1.97 8.53 17.62
CA PHE A 214 -1.79 8.03 16.26
C PHE A 214 -2.04 6.51 16.19
N ARG A 215 -2.77 6.10 15.16
CA ARG A 215 -3.04 4.71 14.79
C ARG A 215 -2.84 4.59 13.28
N LEU A 216 -2.22 3.49 12.88
CA LEU A 216 -2.07 3.12 11.47
C LEU A 216 -3.38 2.55 10.94
#